data_AF-A0A419DIJ6-F1
#
_entry.id   AF-A0A419DIJ6-F1
#
_cell.length_a   1.000
_cell.length_b   1.000
_cell.length_c   1.000
_cell.angle_alpha   90.00
_cell.angle_beta   90.00
_cell.angle_gamma   90.00
#
_symmetry.space_group_name_H-M   'P 1'
#
loop_
_entity.id
_entity.type
_entity.pdbx_description
1 polymer ?
#
loop_
_entity_poly.entity_id
_entity_poly.type
_entity_poly.pdbx_seq_one_letter_code
_entity_poly.pdbx_strand_id
1 'polypeptide(L)'
;MKLKLRPNVIVITGVAIGLSAALGQAFLHIQPPEAYGVCMVGHPSVLVKWLLNNIWHTNLSITSAFVIYPSLLAVGLVVGALIASAKNKELIRQPSTAKNKYGAILLGFLVANLGLVVGACPIRTGLLVAYGSLLGVVALGGIVTGVFLGVWHLRRAK
;
A
#
# COMPACT_ATOMS: atom_id res chain seq x y z
N MET A 1 -2.20 2.15 24.96
CA MET A 1 -1.06 1.20 24.99
C MET A 1 0.09 1.83 24.20
N LYS A 2 1.24 2.14 24.82
CA LYS A 2 2.39 2.75 24.13
C LYS A 2 3.23 1.62 23.50
N LEU A 3 3.15 1.47 22.18
CA LEU A 3 4.04 0.59 21.42
C LEU A 3 5.47 1.13 21.52
N LYS A 4 6.31 0.48 22.35
CA LYS A 4 7.73 0.80 22.48
C LYS A 4 8.49 -0.04 21.45
N LEU A 5 8.41 0.36 20.18
CA LEU A 5 9.17 -0.28 19.10
C LEU A 5 10.66 -0.02 19.34
N ARG A 6 11.45 -1.08 19.52
CA ARG A 6 12.91 -0.95 19.60
C ARG A 6 13.41 -0.60 18.19
N PRO A 7 14.29 0.40 18.02
CA PRO A 7 14.78 0.83 16.70
C PRO A 7 15.29 -0.33 15.84
N ASN A 8 15.97 -1.30 16.47
CA ASN A 8 16.51 -2.48 15.79
C ASN A 8 15.44 -3.33 15.10
N VAL A 9 14.21 -3.39 15.64
CA VAL A 9 13.13 -4.19 15.05
C VAL A 9 12.72 -3.62 13.70
N ILE A 10 12.68 -2.29 13.55
CA ILE A 10 12.32 -1.64 12.29
C ILE A 10 13.34 -1.98 11.20
N VAL A 11 14.62 -1.90 11.53
CA VAL A 11 15.71 -2.21 10.60
C VAL A 11 15.70 -3.70 10.25
N ILE A 12 15.57 -4.59 11.23
CA ILE A 12 15.53 -6.04 11.01
C ILE A 12 14.33 -6.42 10.13
N THR A 13 13.14 -5.86 10.40
CA THR A 13 11.96 -6.13 9.58
C THR A 13 12.14 -5.60 8.15
N GLY A 14 12.69 -4.40 7.98
CA GLY A 14 12.99 -3.85 6.66
C GLY A 14 13.98 -4.71 5.87
N VAL A 15 15.07 -5.15 6.51
CA VAL A 15 16.07 -6.05 5.92
C VAL A 15 15.44 -7.40 5.57
N ALA A 16 14.64 -7.99 6.46
CA ALA A 16 13.99 -9.27 6.20
C ALA A 16 13.01 -9.20 5.03
N ILE A 17 12.21 -8.14 4.93
CA ILE A 17 11.30 -7.91 3.79
C ILE A 17 12.10 -7.71 2.49
N GLY A 18 13.17 -6.91 2.53
CA GLY A 18 14.04 -6.68 1.37
C GLY A 18 14.70 -7.97 0.87
N LEU A 19 15.32 -8.73 1.78
CA LEU A 19 15.97 -10.00 1.44
C LEU A 19 14.97 -11.02 0.90
N SER A 20 13.82 -11.19 1.56
CA SER A 20 12.79 -12.14 1.13
C SER A 20 12.21 -11.76 -0.24
N ALA A 21 12.05 -10.46 -0.52
CA ALA A 21 11.64 -9.99 -1.84
C ALA A 21 12.70 -10.29 -2.91
N ALA A 22 13.98 -10.03 -2.63
CA ALA A 22 15.08 -10.31 -3.54
C ALA A 22 15.25 -11.82 -3.80
N LEU A 23 15.16 -12.65 -2.76
CA LEU A 23 15.19 -14.12 -2.88
C LEU A 23 13.99 -14.64 -3.67
N GLY A 24 12.79 -14.10 -3.44
CA GLY A 24 11.60 -14.44 -4.20
C GLY A 24 11.73 -14.09 -5.68
N GLN A 25 12.31 -12.93 -6.00
CA GLN A 25 12.62 -12.53 -7.38
C GLN A 25 13.64 -13.47 -8.03
N ALA A 26 14.70 -13.83 -7.32
CA ALA A 26 15.73 -14.73 -7.80
C ALA A 26 15.20 -16.15 -8.06
N PHE A 27 14.34 -16.67 -7.19
CA PHE A 27 13.80 -18.03 -7.31
C PHE A 27 12.74 -18.13 -8.43
N LEU A 28 11.85 -17.14 -8.51
CA LEU A 28 10.75 -17.14 -9.48
C LEU A 28 11.15 -16.60 -10.86
N HIS A 29 12.36 -16.04 -11.01
CA HIS A 29 12.84 -15.39 -12.24
C HIS A 29 11.90 -14.27 -12.74
N ILE A 30 11.13 -13.66 -11.84
CA ILE A 30 10.21 -12.55 -12.14
C ILE A 30 10.89 -11.25 -11.72
N GLN A 31 11.18 -10.39 -12.68
CA GLN A 31 11.58 -9.00 -12.40
C GLN A 31 10.34 -8.10 -12.41
N PRO A 32 9.84 -7.66 -11.24
CA PRO A 32 8.84 -6.61 -11.22
C PRO A 32 9.48 -5.30 -11.73
N PRO A 33 8.68 -4.37 -12.27
CA PRO A 33 9.18 -3.08 -12.73
C PRO A 33 9.89 -2.30 -11.60
N GLU A 34 10.73 -1.35 -11.99
CA GLU A 34 11.49 -0.53 -11.05
C GLU A 34 10.60 0.17 -10.00
N ALA A 35 11.09 0.21 -8.77
CA ALA A 35 10.39 0.79 -7.62
C ALA A 35 8.96 0.24 -7.37
N TYR A 36 8.66 -1.00 -7.77
CA TYR A 36 7.39 -1.66 -7.44
C TYR A 36 7.36 -2.10 -5.96
N GLY A 37 7.12 -1.15 -5.06
CA GLY A 37 6.97 -1.39 -3.63
C GLY A 37 5.64 -2.06 -3.25
N VAL A 38 5.54 -2.52 -2.00
CA VAL A 38 4.30 -3.06 -1.39
C VAL A 38 3.21 -1.98 -1.41
N CYS A 39 2.34 -1.99 -2.43
CA CYS A 39 1.37 -0.92 -2.68
C CYS A 39 -0.06 -1.43 -2.53
N MET A 40 -0.76 -0.98 -1.47
CA MET A 40 -2.15 -1.31 -1.18
C MET A 40 -3.18 -0.55 -2.04
N VAL A 41 -2.74 0.22 -3.03
CA VAL A 41 -3.63 0.93 -3.97
C VAL A 41 -3.52 0.31 -5.37
N GLY A 42 -2.30 0.14 -5.86
CA GLY A 42 -2.02 -0.44 -7.18
C GLY A 42 -2.15 -1.96 -7.24
N HIS A 43 -1.72 -2.71 -6.22
CA HIS A 43 -1.81 -4.18 -6.27
C HIS A 43 -3.25 -4.70 -6.20
N PRO A 44 -4.14 -4.14 -5.36
CA PRO A 44 -5.54 -4.53 -5.40
C PRO A 44 -6.22 -4.18 -6.73
N SER A 45 -5.90 -3.02 -7.34
CA SER A 45 -6.52 -2.65 -8.62
C SER A 45 -6.05 -3.55 -9.77
N VAL A 46 -4.77 -3.97 -9.77
CA VAL A 46 -4.25 -4.97 -10.69
C VAL A 46 -4.91 -6.32 -10.49
N LEU A 47 -5.09 -6.77 -9.24
CA LEU A 47 -5.80 -8.01 -8.92
C LEU A 47 -7.25 -7.97 -9.42
N VAL A 48 -7.96 -6.86 -9.20
CA VAL A 48 -9.35 -6.68 -9.65
C VAL A 48 -9.43 -6.68 -11.17
N LYS A 49 -8.54 -5.97 -11.87
CA LYS A 49 -8.47 -5.99 -13.34
C LYS A 49 -8.14 -7.38 -13.89
N TRP A 50 -7.22 -8.11 -13.26
CA TRP A 50 -6.89 -9.48 -13.64
C TRP A 50 -8.11 -10.41 -13.46
N LEU A 51 -8.80 -10.30 -12.34
CA LEU A 51 -10.03 -11.05 -12.07
C LEU A 51 -11.12 -10.71 -13.10
N LEU A 52 -11.27 -9.42 -13.44
CA LEU A 52 -12.23 -8.94 -14.43
C LEU A 52 -11.92 -9.47 -15.83
N ASN A 53 -10.65 -9.50 -16.23
CA ASN A 53 -10.24 -10.03 -17.52
C ASN A 53 -10.43 -11.55 -17.60
N ASN A 54 -10.18 -12.27 -16.50
CA ASN A 54 -10.25 -13.74 -16.51
C ASN A 54 -11.66 -14.31 -16.32
N ILE A 55 -12.53 -13.62 -15.55
CA ILE A 55 -13.93 -14.03 -15.33
C ILE A 55 -14.85 -13.52 -16.43
N TRP A 56 -14.73 -12.24 -16.79
CA TRP A 56 -15.66 -11.57 -17.71
C TRP A 56 -15.07 -11.32 -19.10
N HIS A 57 -13.90 -11.88 -19.42
CA HIS A 57 -13.22 -11.74 -20.72
C HIS A 57 -13.07 -10.28 -21.18
N THR A 58 -12.85 -9.37 -20.22
CA THR A 58 -12.62 -7.95 -20.50
C THR A 58 -11.17 -7.69 -20.94
N ASN A 59 -10.92 -6.59 -21.66
CA ASN A 59 -9.59 -6.20 -22.15
C ASN A 59 -9.01 -5.01 -21.35
N LEU A 60 -9.05 -5.08 -20.02
CA LEU A 60 -8.48 -4.02 -19.17
C LEU A 60 -6.96 -4.09 -19.20
N SER A 61 -6.29 -2.94 -19.28
CA SER A 61 -4.83 -2.87 -19.29
C SER A 61 -4.24 -3.32 -17.93
N ILE A 62 -3.44 -4.38 -17.98
CA ILE A 62 -2.70 -4.93 -16.85
C ILE A 62 -1.21 -4.74 -17.11
N THR A 63 -0.45 -4.31 -16.10
CA THR A 63 1.01 -4.19 -16.19
C THR A 63 1.64 -5.57 -16.45
N SER A 64 2.59 -5.63 -17.40
CA SER A 64 3.20 -6.85 -17.97
C SER A 64 3.68 -7.88 -16.93
N ALA A 65 4.13 -7.45 -15.75
CA ALA A 65 4.59 -8.34 -14.69
C ALA A 65 3.52 -9.26 -14.07
N PHE A 66 2.22 -8.96 -14.26
CA PHE A 66 1.10 -9.70 -13.65
C PHE A 66 0.14 -10.34 -14.66
N VAL A 67 0.55 -10.44 -15.93
CA VAL A 67 -0.28 -11.06 -16.97
C VAL A 67 -0.46 -12.56 -16.70
N ILE A 68 0.60 -13.22 -16.21
CA ILE A 68 0.63 -14.66 -15.97
C ILE A 68 0.20 -15.00 -14.53
N TYR A 69 0.62 -14.21 -13.54
CA TYR A 69 0.35 -14.46 -12.14
C TYR A 69 -0.46 -13.32 -11.50
N PRO A 70 -1.54 -13.62 -10.75
CA PRO A 70 -2.30 -12.60 -10.04
C PRO A 70 -1.42 -11.94 -8.96
N SER A 71 -1.64 -10.66 -8.70
CA SER A 71 -0.92 -9.96 -7.64
C SER A 71 -1.45 -10.36 -6.25
N LEU A 72 -0.93 -11.46 -5.68
CA LEU A 72 -1.28 -11.95 -4.35
C LEU A 72 -0.76 -11.08 -3.20
N LEU A 73 0.07 -10.07 -3.48
CA LEU A 73 0.70 -9.23 -2.46
C LEU A 73 -0.31 -8.52 -1.55
N ALA A 74 -1.44 -8.05 -2.10
CA ALA A 74 -2.50 -7.45 -1.30
C ALA A 74 -3.13 -8.45 -0.32
N VAL A 75 -3.42 -9.66 -0.81
CA VAL A 75 -4.01 -10.74 -0.01
C VAL A 75 -3.03 -11.20 1.06
N GLY A 76 -1.78 -11.46 0.70
CA GLY A 76 -0.72 -11.88 1.60
C GLY A 76 -0.45 -10.86 2.71
N LEU A 77 -0.47 -9.56 2.41
CA LEU A 77 -0.31 -8.53 3.44
C LEU A 77 -1.47 -8.54 4.44
N VAL A 78 -2.72 -8.60 3.96
CA VAL A 78 -3.89 -8.62 4.83
C VAL A 78 -3.89 -9.87 5.71
N VAL A 79 -3.66 -11.05 5.13
CA VAL A 79 -3.58 -12.31 5.86
C VAL A 79 -2.42 -12.30 6.87
N GLY A 80 -1.24 -11.84 6.47
CA GLY A 80 -0.08 -11.72 7.34
C GLY A 80 -0.32 -10.77 8.52
N ALA A 81 -0.93 -9.61 8.25
CA ALA A 81 -1.31 -8.65 9.28
C ALA A 81 -2.35 -9.23 10.26
N LEU A 82 -3.33 -9.99 9.77
CA LEU A 82 -4.31 -10.67 10.60
C LEU A 82 -3.66 -11.75 11.48
N ILE A 83 -2.80 -12.60 10.93
CA ILE A 83 -2.08 -13.64 11.68
C ILE A 83 -1.18 -13.00 12.74
N ALA A 84 -0.43 -11.96 12.38
CA ALA A 84 0.45 -11.25 13.32
C ALA A 84 -0.35 -10.59 14.45
N SER A 85 -1.46 -9.93 14.14
CA SER A 85 -2.34 -9.30 15.13
C SER A 85 -3.00 -10.33 16.05
N ALA A 86 -3.39 -11.50 15.50
CA ALA A 86 -3.95 -12.60 16.27
C ALA A 86 -2.91 -13.20 17.23
N LYS A 87 -1.67 -13.46 16.78
CA LYS A 87 -0.59 -14.00 17.63
C LYS A 87 -0.21 -13.06 18.76
N ASN A 88 -0.21 -11.76 18.51
CA ASN A 88 0.11 -10.74 19.51
C ASN A 88 -1.09 -10.34 20.39
N LYS A 89 -2.28 -10.94 20.18
CA LYS A 89 -3.54 -10.61 20.88
C LYS A 89 -3.95 -9.13 20.72
N GLU A 90 -3.55 -8.50 19.62
CA GLU A 90 -3.87 -7.10 19.29
C GLU A 90 -5.10 -6.99 18.36
N LEU A 91 -5.71 -8.13 18.01
CA LEU A 91 -6.93 -8.17 17.20
C LEU A 91 -8.15 -7.72 18.01
N ILE A 92 -8.31 -6.40 18.14
CA ILE A 92 -9.44 -5.77 18.82
C ILE A 92 -10.35 -5.15 17.76
N ARG A 93 -11.63 -5.54 17.76
CA ARG A 93 -12.66 -4.83 16.97
C ARG A 93 -12.91 -3.47 17.62
N GLN A 94 -12.27 -2.43 17.11
CA GLN A 94 -12.59 -1.07 17.54
C GLN A 94 -13.90 -0.61 16.89
N PRO A 95 -14.89 -0.13 17.67
CA PRO A 95 -16.02 0.57 17.10
C PRO A 95 -15.53 1.83 16.38
N SER A 96 -16.15 2.14 15.24
CA SER A 96 -15.72 3.27 14.41
C SER A 96 -15.75 4.57 15.22
N THR A 97 -14.56 5.11 15.51
CA THR A 97 -14.37 6.39 16.21
C THR A 97 -14.70 7.60 15.32
N ALA A 98 -15.12 7.37 14.07
CA ALA A 98 -15.46 8.43 13.13
C ALA A 98 -16.81 9.06 13.53
N LYS A 99 -16.76 10.35 13.89
CA LYS A 99 -17.94 11.18 14.25
C LYS A 99 -19.01 11.16 13.13
N ASN A 100 -18.59 11.02 11.87
CA ASN A 100 -19.47 10.85 10.71
C ASN A 100 -19.02 9.66 9.84
N LYS A 101 -19.79 8.57 9.87
CA LYS A 101 -19.51 7.34 9.12
C LYS A 101 -19.42 7.59 7.61
N TYR A 102 -20.27 8.46 7.07
CA TYR A 102 -20.29 8.79 5.65
C TYR A 102 -19.07 9.60 5.22
N GLY A 103 -18.62 10.55 6.04
CA GLY A 103 -17.42 11.34 5.77
C GLY A 103 -16.16 10.49 5.68
N ALA A 104 -16.03 9.49 6.55
CA ALA A 104 -14.88 8.56 6.53
C ALA A 104 -14.86 7.68 5.28
N ILE A 105 -16.03 7.19 4.84
CA ILE A 105 -16.16 6.37 3.63
C ILE A 105 -15.83 7.21 2.39
N LEU A 106 -16.36 8.43 2.30
CA LEU A 106 -16.12 9.32 1.17
C LEU A 106 -14.63 9.71 1.06
N LEU A 107 -13.99 10.04 2.19
CA LEU A 107 -12.55 10.32 2.23
C LEU A 107 -11.73 9.10 1.80
N GLY A 108 -12.09 7.90 2.28
CA GLY A 108 -11.43 6.66 1.87
C GLY A 108 -11.55 6.40 0.37
N PHE A 109 -12.74 6.59 -0.19
CA PHE A 109 -12.99 6.49 -1.64
C PHE A 109 -12.17 7.51 -2.43
N LEU A 110 -12.13 8.76 -1.98
CA LEU A 110 -11.37 9.82 -2.65
C LEU A 110 -9.88 9.51 -2.64
N VAL A 111 -9.34 9.07 -1.51
CA VAL A 111 -7.92 8.71 -1.37
C VAL A 111 -7.56 7.52 -2.27
N ALA A 112 -8.43 6.51 -2.36
CA ALA A 112 -8.18 5.35 -3.23
C ALA A 112 -8.11 5.77 -4.71
N ASN A 113 -9.04 6.58 -5.17
CA ASN A 113 -9.10 7.03 -6.57
C ASN A 113 -7.99 8.04 -6.92
N LEU A 114 -7.76 9.05 -6.07
CA LEU A 114 -6.67 10.01 -6.29
C LEU A 114 -5.30 9.34 -6.18
N GLY A 115 -5.14 8.34 -5.30
CA GLY A 115 -3.94 7.52 -5.21
C GLY A 115 -3.68 6.68 -6.48
N LEU A 116 -4.74 6.23 -7.16
CA LEU A 116 -4.65 5.58 -8.47
C LEU A 116 -4.19 6.57 -9.56
N VAL A 117 -4.66 7.82 -9.53
CA VAL A 117 -4.28 8.87 -10.50
C VAL A 117 -2.80 9.22 -10.38
N VAL A 118 -2.29 9.37 -9.15
CA VAL A 118 -0.85 9.59 -8.90
C VAL A 118 -0.03 8.32 -9.23
N GLY A 119 -0.68 7.17 -9.34
CA GLY A 119 -0.04 5.90 -9.68
C GLY A 119 0.90 5.37 -8.59
N ALA A 120 0.91 5.98 -7.41
CA ALA A 120 1.87 5.66 -6.36
C ALA A 120 1.22 5.64 -4.97
N CYS A 121 1.56 4.61 -4.18
CA CYS A 121 1.39 4.67 -2.73
C CYS A 121 2.56 5.42 -2.09
N PRO A 122 2.46 5.84 -0.81
CA PRO A 122 3.55 6.51 -0.11
C PRO A 122 4.86 5.71 -0.14
N ILE A 123 4.77 4.37 -0.07
CA ILE A 123 5.93 3.47 -0.10
C ILE A 123 6.60 3.47 -1.49
N ARG A 124 5.82 3.38 -2.58
CA ARG A 124 6.34 3.45 -3.96
C ARG A 124 6.97 4.81 -4.24
N THR A 125 6.32 5.88 -3.78
CA THR A 125 6.83 7.24 -3.93
C THR A 125 8.14 7.42 -3.18
N GLY A 126 8.24 6.89 -1.95
CA GLY A 126 9.49 6.88 -1.17
C GLY A 126 10.61 6.08 -1.84
N LEU A 127 10.29 4.94 -2.46
CA LEU A 127 11.26 4.19 -3.26
C LEU A 127 11.71 4.99 -4.48
N LEU A 128 10.80 5.60 -5.24
CA LEU A 128 11.13 6.45 -6.39
C LEU A 128 12.04 7.63 -6.00
N VAL A 129 11.82 8.23 -4.82
CA VAL A 129 12.72 9.24 -4.24
C VAL A 129 14.11 8.66 -4.00
N ALA A 130 14.20 7.46 -3.43
CA ALA A 130 15.49 6.79 -3.20
C ALA A 130 16.23 6.43 -4.50
N TYR A 131 15.50 6.16 -5.58
CA TYR A 131 16.06 6.00 -6.94
C TYR A 131 16.46 7.32 -7.60
N GLY A 132 16.27 8.47 -6.94
CA GLY A 132 16.64 9.79 -7.46
C GLY A 132 15.61 10.40 -8.42
N SER A 133 14.39 9.88 -8.47
CA SER A 133 13.34 10.44 -9.33
C SER A 133 12.83 11.79 -8.81
N LEU A 134 12.99 12.85 -9.60
CA LEU A 134 12.48 14.19 -9.28
C LEU A 134 10.95 14.20 -9.11
N LEU A 135 10.24 13.44 -9.95
CA LEU A 135 8.79 13.26 -9.86
C LEU A 135 8.38 12.59 -8.54
N GLY A 136 9.18 11.63 -8.07
CA GLY A 136 8.99 11.02 -6.76
C GLY A 136 9.09 12.04 -5.63
N VAL A 137 10.05 12.96 -5.68
CA VAL A 137 10.24 13.99 -4.64
C VAL A 137 9.06 14.94 -4.59
N VAL A 138 8.60 15.43 -5.75
CA VAL A 138 7.45 16.34 -5.82
C VAL A 138 6.17 15.64 -5.36
N ALA A 139 5.95 14.39 -5.78
CA ALA A 139 4.79 13.60 -5.36
C ALA A 139 4.81 13.33 -3.85
N LEU A 140 5.97 13.01 -3.27
CA LEU A 140 6.11 12.79 -1.83
C LEU A 140 5.82 14.08 -1.05
N GLY A 141 6.34 15.23 -1.51
CA GLY A 141 6.04 16.55 -0.95
C GLY A 141 4.54 16.87 -1.00
N GLY A 142 3.87 16.56 -2.11
CA GLY A 142 2.42 16.69 -2.26
C GLY A 142 1.63 15.83 -1.28
N ILE A 143 2.06 14.57 -1.06
CA ILE A 143 1.42 13.68 -0.07
C ILE A 143 1.60 14.24 1.34
N VAL A 144 2.81 14.66 1.72
CA VAL A 144 3.09 15.21 3.05
C VAL A 144 2.28 16.47 3.33
N THR A 145 2.26 17.41 2.38
CA THR A 145 1.49 18.66 2.50
C THR A 145 -0.01 18.39 2.55
N GLY A 146 -0.52 17.49 1.70
CA GLY A 146 -1.94 17.10 1.70
C GLY A 146 -2.38 16.45 3.00
N VAL A 147 -1.56 15.54 3.57
CA VAL A 147 -1.85 14.93 4.88
C VAL A 147 -1.84 16.00 5.98
N PHE A 148 -0.88 16.93 5.96
CA PHE A 148 -0.78 17.99 6.95
C PHE A 148 -2.01 18.90 6.93
N LEU A 149 -2.43 19.34 5.73
CA LEU A 149 -3.64 20.15 5.53
C LEU A 149 -4.91 19.39 5.94
N GLY A 150 -5.00 18.10 5.60
CA GLY A 150 -6.13 17.26 5.98
C GLY A 150 -6.26 17.08 7.50
N VAL A 151 -5.14 16.81 8.18
CA VAL A 151 -5.10 16.72 9.65
C VAL A 151 -5.45 18.05 10.29
N TRP A 152 -4.93 19.16 9.77
CA TRP A 152 -5.23 20.49 10.27
C TRP A 152 -6.72 20.84 10.11
N HIS A 153 -7.32 20.51 8.97
CA HIS A 153 -8.75 20.70 8.73
C HIS A 153 -9.61 19.85 9.68
N LEU A 154 -9.29 18.57 9.83
CA LEU A 154 -10.00 17.66 10.74
C LEU A 154 -9.84 18.05 12.22
N ARG A 155 -8.71 18.65 12.59
CA ARG A 155 -8.51 19.19 13.94
C ARG A 155 -9.36 20.43 14.21
N ARG A 156 -9.60 21.27 13.20
CA ARG A 156 -10.46 22.46 13.32
C ARG A 156 -11.95 22.16 13.26
N ALA A 157 -12.34 21.10 12.55
CA ALA A 157 -13.72 20.63 12.49
C ALA A 157 -14.18 19.87 13.76
N LYS A 158 -13.34 19.84 14.81
CA LYS A 158 -13.59 19.13 16.05
C LYS A 158 -14.30 20.02 17.07
#